data_AF-A0A7Z9Y6N0-F1
#
_entry.id   AF-A0A7Z9Y6N0-F1
#
_cell.length_a   1.000
_cell.length_b   1.000
_cell.length_c   1.000
_cell.angle_alpha   90.00
_cell.angle_beta   90.00
_cell.angle_gamma   90.00
#
_symmetry.space_group_name_H-M   'P 1'
#
loop_
_entity.id
_entity.type
_entity.pdbx_description
1 polymer ?
#
loop_
_entity_poly.entity_id
_entity_poly.type
_entity_poly.pdbx_seq_one_letter_code
_entity_poly.pdbx_strand_id
1 'polypeptide(L)'
;VIYVYDYNGLTVAHLGDMQKVPPQTQIEALEEVNILLVPVGGGNSLNAAQASELVSMIDPNIVIPMHYSLPNLKPELEDVDRFLKEMGVTEPKQEESLRISASNLPDETETVILVPKI
;
A
#
# COMPACT_ATOMS: atom_id res chain seq x y z
N VAL A 1 6.94 -11.96 6.30
CA VAL A 1 7.00 -11.25 7.60
C VAL A 1 6.47 -9.86 7.34
N ILE A 2 5.61 -9.37 8.22
CA ILE A 2 5.04 -8.00 8.16
C ILE A 2 5.76 -7.20 9.24
N TYR A 3 6.05 -5.93 8.97
CA TYR A 3 6.58 -5.02 9.98
C TYR A 3 5.60 -3.87 10.20
N VAL A 4 5.34 -3.57 11.46
CA VAL A 4 4.55 -2.42 11.89
C VAL A 4 5.47 -1.53 12.72
N TYR A 5 5.56 -0.27 12.35
CA TYR A 5 6.39 0.73 13.01
C TYR A 5 5.51 1.79 13.64
N ASP A 6 5.63 1.98 14.94
CA ASP A 6 5.14 3.17 15.64
C ASP A 6 6.25 4.22 15.63
N TYR A 7 5.94 5.41 15.12
CA TYR A 7 6.86 6.53 15.14
C TYR A 7 6.14 7.87 15.23
N ASN A 8 6.35 8.60 16.34
CA ASN A 8 5.79 9.93 16.58
C ASN A 8 4.25 9.99 16.39
N GLY A 9 3.54 8.95 16.86
CA GLY A 9 2.08 8.87 16.75
C GLY A 9 1.60 8.57 15.33
N LEU A 10 2.46 8.02 14.47
CA LEU A 10 2.09 7.42 13.21
C LEU A 10 2.39 5.92 13.24
N THR A 11 1.48 5.12 12.73
CA THR A 11 1.70 3.70 12.49
C THR A 11 1.92 3.45 11.00
N VAL A 12 3.04 2.80 10.68
CA VAL A 12 3.41 2.40 9.31
C VAL A 12 3.47 0.88 9.21
N ALA A 13 2.61 0.29 8.37
CA ALA A 13 2.63 -1.14 8.10
C ALA A 13 3.27 -1.43 6.74
N HIS A 14 4.33 -2.24 6.75
CA HIS A 14 5.00 -2.74 5.54
C HIS A 14 4.71 -4.22 5.36
N LEU A 15 3.92 -4.56 4.32
CA LEU A 15 3.42 -5.92 4.12
C LEU A 15 4.44 -6.89 3.50
N GLY A 16 5.51 -6.36 2.89
CA GLY A 16 6.52 -7.20 2.21
C GLY A 16 5.90 -7.95 1.03
N ASP A 17 6.36 -9.18 0.78
CA ASP A 17 5.82 -10.06 -0.26
C ASP A 17 4.62 -10.89 0.23
N MET A 18 3.64 -10.24 0.87
CA MET A 18 2.44 -10.94 1.33
C MET A 18 1.75 -11.64 0.15
N GLN A 19 1.40 -12.92 0.29
CA GLN A 19 0.83 -13.73 -0.81
C GLN A 19 -0.67 -13.97 -0.70
N LYS A 20 -1.26 -13.70 0.47
CA LYS A 20 -2.67 -13.95 0.76
C LYS A 20 -3.20 -12.91 1.72
N VAL A 21 -4.46 -12.53 1.54
CA VAL A 21 -5.20 -11.68 2.47
C VAL A 21 -5.33 -12.44 3.81
N PRO A 22 -4.85 -11.87 4.93
CA PRO A 22 -5.03 -12.46 6.25
C PRO A 22 -6.51 -12.50 6.65
N PRO A 23 -6.93 -13.42 7.53
CA PRO A 23 -8.27 -13.37 8.09
C PRO A 23 -8.49 -12.06 8.85
N GLN A 24 -9.72 -11.58 8.89
CA GLN A 24 -10.10 -10.32 9.52
C GLN A 24 -9.59 -10.18 10.95
N THR A 25 -9.62 -11.25 11.74
CA THR A 25 -9.12 -11.25 13.13
C THR A 25 -7.63 -10.95 13.27
N GLN A 26 -6.82 -11.25 12.24
CA GLN A 26 -5.40 -10.86 12.23
C GLN A 26 -5.21 -9.39 11.81
N ILE A 27 -6.11 -8.87 10.97
CA ILE A 27 -6.10 -7.45 10.58
C ILE A 27 -6.51 -6.57 11.76
N GLU A 28 -7.56 -6.95 12.48
CA GLU A 28 -8.00 -6.24 13.69
C GLU A 28 -6.91 -6.19 14.77
N ALA A 29 -6.01 -7.17 14.80
CA ALA A 29 -4.88 -7.19 15.73
C ALA A 29 -3.72 -6.24 15.36
N LEU A 30 -3.73 -5.64 14.15
CA LEU A 30 -2.75 -4.63 13.75
C LEU A 30 -3.05 -3.24 14.34
N GLU A 31 -4.22 -3.09 14.97
CA GLU A 31 -4.73 -1.81 15.47
C GLU A 31 -4.78 -0.74 14.34
N GLU A 32 -4.57 0.54 14.68
CA GLU A 32 -4.59 1.64 13.72
C GLU A 32 -3.34 1.62 12.84
N VAL A 33 -3.53 1.66 11.52
CA VAL A 33 -2.47 1.80 10.53
C VAL A 33 -2.69 3.09 9.74
N ASN A 34 -1.85 4.10 9.94
CA ASN A 34 -1.98 5.35 9.20
C ASN A 34 -1.42 5.24 7.78
N ILE A 35 -0.33 4.48 7.60
CA ILE A 35 0.36 4.36 6.31
C ILE A 35 0.57 2.87 5.99
N LEU A 36 0.02 2.44 4.86
CA LEU A 36 0.13 1.06 4.39
C LEU A 36 0.99 0.97 3.13
N LEU A 37 2.07 0.20 3.20
CA LEU A 37 2.89 -0.18 2.05
C LEU A 37 2.50 -1.59 1.61
N VAL A 38 1.85 -1.69 0.45
CA VAL A 38 1.14 -2.89 0.00
C VAL A 38 1.65 -3.38 -1.37
N PRO A 39 2.03 -4.67 -1.52
CA PRO A 39 2.36 -5.21 -2.84
C PRO A 39 1.11 -5.32 -3.72
N VAL A 40 1.21 -4.95 -4.99
CA VAL A 40 0.04 -4.96 -5.90
C VAL A 40 0.27 -5.62 -7.26
N GLY A 41 1.52 -5.98 -7.58
CA GLY A 41 1.88 -6.53 -8.89
C GLY A 41 1.64 -8.03 -9.06
N GLY A 42 1.08 -8.72 -8.07
CA GLY A 42 0.87 -10.16 -8.12
C GLY A 42 2.17 -10.97 -8.10
N GLY A 43 2.27 -11.97 -8.98
CA GLY A 43 3.41 -12.88 -9.04
C GLY A 43 3.53 -13.71 -7.76
N ASN A 44 4.57 -13.43 -6.96
CA ASN A 44 4.80 -14.07 -5.65
C ASN A 44 4.28 -13.21 -4.48
N SER A 45 3.35 -12.30 -4.72
CA SER A 45 2.72 -11.40 -3.76
C SER A 45 1.24 -11.15 -4.08
N LEU A 46 0.56 -10.27 -3.35
CA LEU A 46 -0.84 -9.90 -3.60
C LEU A 46 -0.99 -9.29 -4.99
N ASN A 47 -2.10 -9.62 -5.66
CA ASN A 47 -2.53 -8.90 -6.85
C ASN A 47 -3.39 -7.67 -6.49
N ALA A 48 -3.74 -6.87 -7.49
CA ALA A 48 -4.52 -5.65 -7.33
C ALA A 48 -5.83 -5.83 -6.52
N ALA A 49 -6.61 -6.89 -6.79
CA ALA A 49 -7.90 -7.12 -6.13
C ALA A 49 -7.74 -7.54 -4.67
N GLN A 50 -6.75 -8.38 -4.37
CA GLN A 50 -6.44 -8.78 -3.00
C GLN A 50 -5.86 -7.60 -2.19
N ALA A 51 -5.06 -6.76 -2.83
CA ALA A 51 -4.51 -5.56 -2.21
C ALA A 51 -5.62 -4.54 -1.89
N SER A 52 -6.57 -4.30 -2.80
CA SER A 52 -7.68 -3.36 -2.55
C SER A 52 -8.65 -3.86 -1.48
N GLU A 53 -8.90 -5.17 -1.42
CA GLU A 53 -9.62 -5.80 -0.30
C GLU A 53 -8.92 -5.52 1.03
N LEU A 54 -7.60 -5.75 1.09
CA LEU A 54 -6.83 -5.56 2.31
C LEU A 54 -6.76 -4.08 2.73
N VAL A 55 -6.64 -3.15 1.77
CA VAL A 55 -6.75 -1.71 2.03
C VAL A 55 -8.11 -1.39 2.65
N SER A 56 -9.20 -1.92 2.11
CA SER A 56 -10.55 -1.69 2.62
C SER A 56 -10.76 -2.26 4.03
N MET A 57 -10.08 -3.36 4.37
CA MET A 57 -10.14 -3.95 5.71
C MET A 57 -9.32 -3.17 6.74
N ILE A 58 -8.20 -2.59 6.33
CA ILE A 58 -7.27 -1.85 7.20
C ILE A 58 -7.73 -0.38 7.37
N ASP A 59 -8.37 0.19 6.35
CA ASP A 59 -8.82 1.58 6.29
C ASP A 59 -7.72 2.60 6.64
N PRO A 60 -6.55 2.58 5.97
CA PRO A 60 -5.45 3.48 6.29
C PRO A 60 -5.69 4.88 5.73
N ASN A 61 -5.08 5.90 6.34
CA ASN A 61 -5.10 7.26 5.79
C ASN A 61 -4.32 7.36 4.47
N ILE A 62 -3.19 6.65 4.35
CA ILE A 62 -2.34 6.68 3.16
C ILE A 62 -2.01 5.26 2.71
N VAL A 63 -2.14 5.01 1.41
CA VAL A 63 -1.74 3.76 0.77
C VAL A 63 -0.63 4.04 -0.23
N ILE A 64 0.46 3.27 -0.13
CA ILE A 64 1.59 3.31 -1.05
C ILE A 64 1.69 1.94 -1.72
N PRO A 65 1.27 1.81 -3.00
CA PRO A 65 1.45 0.57 -3.73
C PRO A 65 2.95 0.33 -3.98
N MET A 66 3.36 -0.94 -3.90
CA MET A 66 4.71 -1.40 -4.17
C MET A 66 4.70 -2.74 -4.92
N HIS A 67 5.88 -3.25 -5.28
CA HIS A 67 6.06 -4.57 -5.93
C HIS A 67 5.19 -4.76 -7.19
N TYR A 68 5.15 -3.75 -8.05
CA TYR A 68 4.51 -3.80 -9.37
C TYR A 68 5.56 -3.61 -10.48
N SER A 69 5.14 -3.81 -11.73
CA SER A 69 6.01 -3.69 -12.90
C SER A 69 6.57 -2.26 -13.03
N LEU A 70 7.88 -2.17 -13.25
CA LEU A 70 8.60 -0.92 -13.54
C LEU A 70 9.49 -1.14 -14.76
N PRO A 71 9.82 -0.08 -15.51
CA PRO A 71 10.73 -0.18 -16.64
C PRO A 71 12.05 -0.86 -16.24
N ASN A 72 12.50 -1.81 -17.06
CA ASN A 72 13.75 -2.58 -16.89
C ASN A 72 13.77 -3.58 -15.72
N LEU A 73 12.63 -3.90 -15.11
CA LEU A 73 12.53 -5.03 -14.18
C LEU A 73 12.45 -6.36 -14.94
N LYS A 74 13.11 -7.40 -14.40
CA LYS A 74 13.06 -8.77 -14.93
C LYS A 74 11.79 -9.56 -14.55
N PRO A 75 11.27 -9.44 -13.31
CA PRO A 75 10.04 -10.14 -12.94
C PRO A 75 8.85 -9.70 -13.79
N GLU A 76 8.05 -10.65 -14.26
CA GLU A 76 6.76 -10.38 -14.87
C GLU A 76 5.74 -10.08 -13.77
N LEU A 77 5.39 -8.81 -13.61
CA LEU A 77 4.45 -8.30 -12.63
C LEU A 77 3.37 -7.48 -13.34
N GLU A 78 2.21 -7.34 -12.69
CA GLU A 78 1.16 -6.44 -13.14
C GLU A 78 1.56 -4.98 -12.91
N ASP A 79 1.08 -4.08 -13.77
CA ASP A 79 1.26 -2.63 -13.61
C ASP A 79 0.33 -2.09 -12.51
N VAL A 80 0.74 -0.99 -11.88
CA VAL A 80 0.00 -0.32 -10.79
C VAL A 80 -1.41 0.13 -11.21
N ASP A 81 -1.63 0.38 -12.50
CA ASP A 81 -2.91 0.84 -13.06
C ASP A 81 -4.09 -0.06 -12.70
N ARG A 82 -3.86 -1.37 -12.60
CA ARG A 82 -4.92 -2.30 -12.17
C ARG A 82 -5.35 -2.04 -10.74
N PHE A 83 -4.41 -1.81 -9.85
CA PHE A 83 -4.69 -1.47 -8.45
C PHE A 83 -5.37 -0.11 -8.32
N LEU A 84 -4.89 0.91 -9.04
CA LEU A 84 -5.53 2.23 -9.07
C LEU A 84 -7.00 2.15 -9.50
N LYS A 85 -7.29 1.31 -10.50
CA LYS A 85 -8.66 1.07 -10.95
C LYS A 85 -9.53 0.42 -9.86
N GLU A 86 -9.03 -0.59 -9.15
CA GLU A 86 -9.75 -1.20 -8.03
C GLU A 86 -10.01 -0.19 -6.90
N MET A 87 -9.06 0.71 -6.66
CA MET A 87 -9.18 1.81 -5.70
C MET A 87 -10.03 2.99 -6.20
N GLY A 88 -10.49 2.98 -7.47
CA GLY A 88 -11.24 4.08 -8.07
C GLY A 88 -10.44 5.37 -8.28
N VAL A 89 -9.11 5.29 -8.29
CA VAL A 89 -8.20 6.44 -8.41
C VAL A 89 -7.85 6.68 -9.88
N THR A 90 -8.25 7.83 -10.42
CA THR A 90 -7.95 8.23 -11.81
C THR A 90 -6.71 9.11 -11.93
N GLU A 91 -6.41 9.90 -10.91
CA GLU A 91 -5.29 10.85 -10.88
C GLU A 91 -4.49 10.64 -9.58
N PRO A 92 -3.66 9.58 -9.50
CA PRO A 92 -2.90 9.31 -8.29
C PRO A 92 -1.86 10.40 -8.06
N LYS A 93 -1.66 10.75 -6.79
CA LYS A 93 -0.55 11.63 -6.40
C LYS A 93 0.76 10.88 -6.63
N GLN A 94 1.68 11.50 -7.36
CA GLN A 94 3.00 10.95 -7.65
C GLN A 94 4.07 11.83 -7.02
N GLU A 95 4.89 11.24 -6.15
CA GLU A 95 5.95 11.96 -5.44
C GLU A 95 7.25 11.18 -5.42
N GLU A 96 8.38 11.87 -5.45
CA GLU A 96 9.69 11.23 -5.22
C GLU A 96 9.97 10.94 -3.74
N SER A 97 9.24 11.60 -2.83
CA SER A 97 9.39 11.49 -1.38
C SER A 97 8.15 12.07 -0.72
N LEU A 98 7.53 11.27 0.16
CA LEU A 98 6.40 11.70 0.98
C LEU A 98 6.90 12.22 2.33
N ARG A 99 6.38 13.39 2.76
CA ARG A 99 6.59 13.94 4.10
C ARG A 99 5.25 14.05 4.82
N ILE A 100 5.12 13.37 5.95
CA ILE A 100 3.87 13.26 6.69
C ILE A 100 4.12 13.25 8.20
N SER A 101 3.10 13.66 8.95
CA SER A 101 3.04 13.73 10.41
C SER A 101 1.62 13.41 10.86
N ALA A 102 1.43 13.05 12.13
CA ALA A 102 0.09 12.77 12.66
C ALA A 102 -0.89 13.95 12.51
N SER A 103 -0.40 15.20 12.43
CA SER A 103 -1.24 16.39 12.30
C SER A 103 -1.68 16.73 10.88
N ASN A 104 -1.20 16.01 9.85
CA ASN A 104 -1.54 16.29 8.46
C ASN A 104 -1.92 15.03 7.66
N LEU A 105 -2.44 14.01 8.34
CA LEU A 105 -3.06 12.86 7.70
C LEU A 105 -4.35 13.29 6.98
N PRO A 106 -4.65 12.72 5.80
CA PRO A 106 -5.93 12.92 5.14
C PRO A 106 -7.06 12.21 5.90
N ASP A 107 -8.27 12.78 5.83
CA ASP A 107 -9.48 12.22 6.42
C ASP A 107 -10.00 10.99 5.64
N GLU A 108 -9.77 10.97 4.33
CA GLU A 108 -10.08 9.84 3.44
C GLU A 108 -8.79 9.16 2.97
N THR A 109 -8.85 7.86 2.69
CA THR A 109 -7.69 7.11 2.18
C THR A 109 -7.15 7.71 0.87
N GLU A 110 -5.91 8.20 0.92
CA GLU A 110 -5.21 8.72 -0.25
C GLU A 110 -4.20 7.70 -0.78
N THR A 111 -4.27 7.40 -2.08
CA THR A 111 -3.26 6.57 -2.75
C THR A 111 -2.12 7.45 -3.28
N VAL A 112 -0.91 7.21 -2.79
CA VAL A 112 0.30 7.94 -3.18
C VAL A 112 1.29 6.99 -3.84
N ILE A 113 1.63 7.25 -5.09
CA ILE A 113 2.67 6.52 -5.82
C ILE A 113 4.02 7.18 -5.54
N LEU A 114 4.95 6.41 -4.97
CA LEU A 114 6.33 6.84 -4.83
C LEU A 114 7.13 6.51 -6.10
N VAL A 115 7.63 7.55 -6.76
CA VAL A 115 8.41 7.41 -8.00
C VAL A 115 9.87 7.09 -7.63
N PRO A 116 10.43 5.97 -8.13
CA PRO A 116 11.83 5.62 -7.88
C PRO A 116 12.77 6.68 -8.47
N LYS A 117 13.82 7.05 -7.72
CA LYS A 117 14.96 7.80 -8.25
C LYS A 117 15.89 6.81 -8.95
N ILE A 118 15.70 6.64 -10.26
CA ILE A 118 16.52 5.76 -11.11
C ILE A 118 17.75 6.53 -11.61
#